data_AF-A0A3C1WXN4-F1
#
_entry.id   AF-A0A3C1WXN4-F1
#
_cell.length_a   1.000
_cell.length_b   1.000
_cell.length_c   1.000
_cell.angle_alpha   90.00
_cell.angle_beta   90.00
_cell.angle_gamma   90.00
#
_symmetry.space_group_name_H-M   'P 1'
#
loop_
_entity.id
_entity.type
_entity.pdbx_description
1 polymer ?
#
loop_
_entity_poly.entity_id
_entity_poly.type
_entity_poly.pdbx_seq_one_letter_code
_entity_poly.pdbx_strand_id
1 'polypeptide(L)'
;CKDEYLNRRAIKVSVFMNVFNVHSNKSPIKSIIMNKWYFPGKFLNAALSKASLENERCALHLKTKEGFDITCVQIAGLIARRILCYVNKGDALEVGERYGFIRFGSRVDLYLPINSKIKVTLGEKVFNGETIIAELKK
;
A
#
# COMPACT_ATOMS: atom_id res chain seq x y z
N CYS A 1 9.28 11.71 4.04
CA CYS A 1 10.27 10.61 4.06
C CYS A 1 10.75 10.33 2.63
N LYS A 2 11.59 9.32 2.42
CA LYS A 2 11.97 8.85 1.09
C LYS A 2 11.01 7.74 0.64
N ASP A 3 10.59 7.80 -0.63
CA ASP A 3 9.97 6.68 -1.35
C ASP A 3 11.10 5.92 -2.05
N GLU A 4 11.41 4.72 -1.56
CA GLU A 4 12.52 3.90 -2.07
C GLU A 4 12.25 3.31 -3.46
N TYR A 5 10.98 3.23 -3.89
CA TYR A 5 10.61 2.63 -5.17
C TYR A 5 10.79 3.61 -6.33
N LEU A 6 10.48 4.88 -6.08
CA LEU A 6 10.63 5.96 -7.04
C LEU A 6 11.84 6.86 -6.76
N ASN A 7 12.63 6.53 -5.74
CA ASN A 7 13.80 7.27 -5.29
C ASN A 7 13.56 8.78 -5.17
N ARG A 8 12.46 9.17 -4.50
CA ARG A 8 12.04 10.58 -4.37
C ARG A 8 11.63 10.93 -2.94
N ARG A 9 11.56 12.22 -2.63
CA ARG A 9 10.89 12.67 -1.39
C ARG A 9 9.38 12.52 -1.54
N ALA A 10 8.73 12.04 -0.49
CA ALA A 10 7.28 11.82 -0.45
C ALA A 10 6.72 12.02 0.96
N ILE A 11 5.42 12.28 1.03
CA ILE A 11 4.65 12.14 2.26
C ILE A 11 4.20 10.68 2.36
N LYS A 12 4.42 10.03 3.50
CA LYS A 12 3.96 8.66 3.73
C LYS A 12 2.78 8.65 4.70
N VAL A 13 1.70 8.00 4.29
CA VAL A 13 0.58 7.65 5.17
C VAL A 13 0.54 6.14 5.31
N SER A 14 0.57 5.66 6.55
CA SER A 14 0.54 4.24 6.87
C SER A 14 -0.79 3.89 7.51
N VAL A 15 -1.53 2.95 6.91
CA VAL A 15 -2.80 2.43 7.43
C VAL A 15 -2.56 1.03 7.96
N PHE A 16 -2.77 0.82 9.25
CA PHE A 16 -2.68 -0.48 9.89
C PHE A 16 -4.07 -1.12 10.02
N MET A 17 -4.15 -2.42 9.71
CA MET A 17 -5.37 -3.22 9.77
C MET A 17 -5.12 -4.41 10.71
N ASN A 18 -5.83 -4.47 11.82
CA ASN A 18 -5.83 -5.62 12.71
C ASN A 18 -6.61 -6.81 12.11
N VAL A 19 -6.61 -7.95 12.78
CA VAL A 19 -7.25 -9.20 12.30
C VAL A 19 -8.77 -9.11 12.11
N PHE A 20 -9.43 -8.11 12.71
CA PHE A 20 -10.87 -7.87 12.59
C PHE A 20 -11.21 -6.83 11.52
N ASN A 21 -10.21 -6.26 10.85
CA ASN A 21 -10.43 -5.23 9.84
C ASN A 21 -10.57 -5.82 8.43
N VAL A 22 -11.08 -5.00 7.51
CA VAL A 22 -11.17 -5.37 6.09
C VAL A 22 -9.77 -5.42 5.51
N HIS A 23 -9.42 -6.58 4.98
CA HIS A 23 -8.11 -6.89 4.41
C HIS A 23 -8.05 -6.77 2.87
N SER A 24 -9.17 -6.42 2.26
CA SER A 24 -9.26 -6.09 0.84
C SER A 24 -8.63 -4.73 0.59
N ASN A 25 -7.69 -4.64 -0.35
CA ASN A 25 -7.07 -3.38 -0.73
C ASN A 25 -7.62 -2.89 -2.07
N LYS A 26 -8.15 -1.68 -2.03
CA LYS A 26 -8.76 -1.00 -3.16
C LYS A 26 -7.86 0.11 -3.67
N SER A 27 -7.97 0.42 -4.96
CA SER A 27 -7.22 1.50 -5.57
C SER A 27 -7.68 2.84 -4.97
N PRO A 28 -6.75 3.67 -4.45
CA PRO A 28 -7.11 4.96 -3.86
C PRO A 28 -7.48 6.00 -4.92
N ILE A 29 -7.09 5.77 -6.18
CA ILE A 29 -7.24 6.74 -7.26
C ILE A 29 -7.27 6.05 -8.63
N LYS A 30 -7.97 6.65 -9.59
CA LYS A 30 -7.93 6.20 -10.98
C LYS A 30 -6.50 6.34 -11.52
N SER A 31 -5.93 5.25 -12.02
CA SER A 31 -4.51 5.24 -12.40
C SER A 31 -4.16 4.10 -13.35
N ILE A 32 -2.98 4.18 -13.94
CA ILE A 32 -2.32 3.08 -14.65
C ILE A 32 -1.16 2.58 -13.80
N ILE A 33 -0.98 1.27 -13.74
CA ILE A 33 0.13 0.65 -13.03
C ILE A 33 1.39 0.73 -13.89
N MET A 34 2.30 1.60 -13.50
CA MET A 34 3.56 1.80 -14.22
C MET A 34 4.60 0.74 -13.86
N ASN A 35 4.55 0.23 -12.62
CA ASN A 35 5.42 -0.85 -12.20
C ASN A 35 4.86 -1.60 -10.99
N LYS A 36 5.33 -2.83 -10.80
CA LYS A 36 5.01 -3.71 -9.67
C LYS A 36 6.30 -4.35 -9.16
N TRP A 37 6.53 -4.24 -7.86
CA TRP A 37 7.64 -4.91 -7.19
C TRP A 37 7.10 -5.86 -6.13
N TYR A 38 7.54 -7.11 -6.19
CA TYR A 38 7.16 -8.13 -5.22
C TYR A 38 8.40 -8.64 -4.50
N PHE A 39 8.35 -8.60 -3.17
CA PHE A 39 9.42 -9.09 -2.30
C PHE A 39 8.82 -10.23 -1.48
N PRO A 40 9.16 -11.48 -1.79
CA PRO A 40 8.70 -12.60 -0.99
C PRO A 40 9.27 -12.48 0.43
N GLY A 41 8.44 -12.77 1.42
CA GLY A 41 8.92 -12.90 2.80
C GLY A 41 9.86 -14.11 2.92
N LYS A 42 10.82 -14.07 3.84
CA LYS A 42 11.69 -15.24 4.07
C LYS A 42 10.95 -16.27 4.93
N PHE A 43 10.78 -17.48 4.37
CA PHE A 43 10.21 -18.66 5.04
C PHE A 43 11.18 -19.28 6.06
N LEU A 44 11.75 -18.50 6.98
CA LEU A 44 12.68 -19.05 7.98
C LEU A 44 11.89 -19.74 9.10
N ASN A 45 12.18 -21.04 9.24
CA ASN A 45 11.63 -21.97 10.22
C ASN A 45 11.45 -21.36 11.61
N ALA A 46 10.35 -21.75 12.26
CA ALA A 46 9.81 -21.27 13.53
C ALA A 46 10.69 -21.51 14.78
N ALA A 47 12.01 -21.59 14.66
CA ALA A 47 12.94 -21.83 15.77
C ALA A 47 13.81 -20.62 16.14
N LEU A 48 13.83 -19.54 15.35
CA LEU A 48 14.58 -18.34 15.67
C LEU A 48 13.63 -17.15 15.83
N SER A 49 13.44 -16.74 17.08
CA SER A 49 12.68 -15.60 17.59
C SER A 49 13.27 -14.24 17.15
N LYS A 50 13.42 -14.03 15.85
CA LYS A 50 13.75 -12.75 15.17
C LYS A 50 13.07 -12.61 13.79
N ALA A 51 12.07 -13.44 13.49
CA ALA A 51 11.42 -13.55 12.17
C ALA A 51 10.54 -12.34 11.74
N SER A 52 10.38 -11.32 12.59
CA SER A 52 9.52 -10.16 12.33
C SER A 52 10.09 -9.12 11.35
N LEU A 53 11.33 -9.28 10.86
CA LEU A 53 12.05 -8.26 10.10
C LEU A 53 11.97 -8.41 8.58
N GLU A 54 11.37 -9.48 8.06
CA GLU A 54 11.33 -9.77 6.61
C GLU A 54 9.93 -10.08 6.11
N ASN A 55 9.00 -9.21 6.49
CA ASN A 55 7.62 -9.24 6.05
C ASN A 55 7.52 -9.17 4.51
N GLU A 56 6.73 -10.09 3.94
CA GLU A 56 6.36 -10.06 2.52
C GLU A 56 5.75 -8.71 2.16
N ARG A 57 6.14 -8.14 1.02
CA ARG A 57 5.62 -6.85 0.55
C ARG A 57 5.41 -6.82 -0.96
N CYS A 58 4.37 -6.13 -1.38
CA CYS A 58 4.08 -5.86 -2.79
C CYS A 58 3.87 -4.35 -2.96
N ALA A 59 4.67 -3.72 -3.80
CA ALA A 59 4.56 -2.31 -4.12
C ALA A 59 4.05 -2.11 -5.54
N LEU A 60 3.15 -1.15 -5.72
CA LEU A 60 2.64 -0.70 -7.00
C LEU A 60 2.99 0.78 -7.19
N HIS A 61 3.53 1.11 -8.36
CA HIS A 61 3.64 2.49 -8.83
C HIS A 61 2.41 2.79 -9.68
N LEU A 62 1.57 3.68 -9.16
CA LEU A 62 0.35 4.16 -9.80
C LEU A 62 0.63 5.54 -10.40
N LYS A 63 0.24 5.74 -11.66
CA LYS A 63 0.31 7.03 -12.33
C LYS A 63 -1.08 7.50 -12.74
N THR A 64 -1.46 8.68 -12.30
CA THR A 64 -2.75 9.28 -12.67
C THR A 64 -2.66 9.94 -14.05
N LYS A 65 -3.81 10.21 -14.67
CA LYS A 65 -3.88 10.93 -15.95
C LYS A 65 -3.33 12.35 -15.85
N GLU A 66 -3.46 12.97 -14.67
CA GLU A 66 -2.95 14.31 -14.35
C GLU A 66 -1.43 14.32 -14.13
N GLY A 67 -0.78 13.15 -14.15
CA GLY A 67 0.68 13.02 -14.07
C GLY A 67 1.22 12.79 -12.66
N PHE A 68 0.36 12.56 -11.66
CA PHE A 68 0.83 12.29 -10.30
C PHE A 68 1.32 10.84 -10.17
N ASP A 69 2.46 10.68 -9.53
CA ASP A 69 2.97 9.37 -9.12
C ASP A 69 2.58 9.10 -7.66
N ILE A 70 2.01 7.92 -7.42
CA ILE A 70 1.66 7.39 -6.10
C ILE A 70 2.27 6.01 -5.97
N THR A 71 2.90 5.71 -4.83
CA THR A 71 3.35 4.34 -4.54
C THR A 71 2.45 3.74 -3.46
N CYS A 72 1.88 2.58 -3.74
CA CYS A 72 1.03 1.84 -2.80
C CYS A 72 1.72 0.53 -2.42
N VAL A 73 2.00 0.33 -1.14
CA VAL A 73 2.78 -0.81 -0.65
C VAL A 73 1.95 -1.63 0.33
N GLN A 74 1.61 -2.84 -0.09
CA GLN A 74 1.03 -3.88 0.77
C GLN A 74 2.15 -4.53 1.58
N ILE A 75 1.97 -4.65 2.89
CA ILE A 75 2.93 -5.26 3.81
C ILE A 75 2.19 -6.25 4.69
N ALA A 76 2.54 -7.52 4.57
CA ALA A 76 2.02 -8.57 5.43
C ALA A 76 2.59 -8.40 6.85
N GLY A 77 1.76 -8.52 7.89
CA GLY A 77 2.23 -8.58 9.27
C GLY A 77 2.63 -9.99 9.70
N LEU A 78 3.00 -10.15 10.97
CA LEU A 78 3.51 -11.42 11.53
C LEU A 78 2.55 -12.62 11.40
N ILE A 79 1.24 -12.34 11.45
CA ILE A 79 0.19 -13.36 11.32
C ILE A 79 -0.18 -13.55 9.84
N ALA A 80 -0.03 -12.50 9.03
CA ALA A 80 -0.26 -12.54 7.59
C ALA A 80 0.89 -13.22 6.86
N ARG A 81 0.59 -14.30 6.13
CA ARG A 81 1.62 -15.03 5.39
C ARG A 81 1.53 -14.93 3.88
N ARG A 82 0.58 -14.14 3.36
CA ARG A 82 0.43 -14.00 1.91
C ARG A 82 -0.19 -12.68 1.50
N ILE A 83 0.49 -11.99 0.58
CA ILE A 83 -0.09 -10.91 -0.21
C ILE A 83 -0.60 -11.49 -1.52
N LEU A 84 -1.86 -11.19 -1.84
CA LEU A 84 -2.44 -11.43 -3.15
C LEU A 84 -2.56 -10.09 -3.85
N CYS A 85 -1.81 -9.90 -4.93
CA CYS A 85 -1.91 -8.73 -5.80
C CYS A 85 -2.33 -9.20 -7.19
N TYR A 86 -3.55 -8.86 -7.59
CA TYR A 86 -4.23 -9.40 -8.78
C TYR A 86 -3.86 -8.67 -10.07
N VAL A 87 -3.25 -7.50 -9.94
CA VAL A 87 -2.95 -6.60 -11.06
C VAL A 87 -1.46 -6.62 -11.41
N ASN A 88 -1.14 -6.22 -12.63
CA ASN A 88 0.20 -6.19 -13.20
C ASN A 88 0.51 -4.84 -13.84
N LYS A 89 1.78 -4.66 -14.22
CA LYS A 89 2.21 -3.47 -14.96
C LYS A 89 1.42 -3.35 -16.27
N GLY A 90 0.91 -2.15 -16.54
CA GLY A 90 0.09 -1.83 -17.71
C GLY A 90 -1.40 -1.81 -17.42
N ASP A 91 -1.87 -2.47 -16.35
CA ASP A 91 -3.29 -2.50 -16.02
C ASP A 91 -3.78 -1.10 -15.59
N ALA A 92 -5.03 -0.80 -15.95
CA ALA A 92 -5.75 0.36 -15.46
C ALA A 92 -6.52 -0.04 -14.19
N LEU A 93 -6.64 0.91 -13.26
CA LEU A 93 -7.43 0.78 -12.05
C LEU A 93 -8.42 1.92 -11.95
N GLU A 94 -9.68 1.60 -11.69
CA GLU A 94 -10.69 2.58 -11.30
C GLU A 94 -10.63 2.87 -9.79
N VAL A 95 -11.19 4.02 -9.37
CA VAL A 95 -11.27 4.36 -7.94
C VAL A 95 -12.09 3.31 -7.21
N GLY A 96 -11.57 2.79 -6.09
CA GLY A 96 -12.27 1.79 -5.30
C GLY A 96 -12.20 0.37 -5.86
N GLU A 97 -11.57 0.16 -7.02
CA GLU A 97 -11.37 -1.17 -7.60
C GLU A 97 -10.43 -2.00 -6.73
N ARG A 98 -10.80 -3.25 -6.44
CA ARG A 98 -9.98 -4.15 -5.62
C ARG A 98 -8.79 -4.66 -6.43
N TYR A 99 -7.58 -4.23 -6.07
CA TYR A 99 -6.34 -4.69 -6.71
C TYR A 99 -5.62 -5.78 -5.89
N GLY A 100 -5.93 -5.92 -4.60
CA GLY A 100 -5.19 -6.82 -3.73
C GLY A 100 -5.91 -7.24 -2.45
N PHE A 101 -5.31 -8.18 -1.75
CA PHE A 101 -5.79 -8.72 -0.49
C PHE A 101 -4.61 -9.19 0.37
N ILE A 102 -4.62 -8.87 1.67
CA ILE A 102 -3.56 -9.30 2.61
C ILE A 102 -4.20 -10.06 3.77
N ARG A 103 -3.87 -11.34 3.97
CA ARG A 103 -4.56 -12.16 4.99
C ARG A 103 -4.16 -11.76 6.42
N PHE A 104 -5.05 -11.20 7.24
CA PHE A 104 -4.95 -11.02 8.71
C PHE A 104 -3.74 -10.26 9.26
N GLY A 105 -3.96 -9.07 9.84
CA GLY A 105 -2.90 -8.26 10.45
C GLY A 105 -1.93 -7.73 9.40
N SER A 106 -2.24 -6.57 8.81
CA SER A 106 -1.50 -6.04 7.66
C SER A 106 -1.35 -4.52 7.72
N ARG A 107 -0.42 -3.99 6.92
CA ARG A 107 -0.25 -2.55 6.73
C ARG A 107 -0.27 -2.22 5.24
N VAL A 108 -0.86 -1.07 4.91
CA VAL A 108 -0.70 -0.43 3.60
C VAL A 108 0.00 0.90 3.80
N ASP A 109 1.10 1.12 3.09
CA ASP A 109 1.79 2.39 3.03
C ASP A 109 1.49 3.08 1.69
N LEU A 110 1.07 4.35 1.76
CA LEU A 110 0.89 5.23 0.61
C LEU A 110 1.98 6.28 0.60
N TYR A 111 2.75 6.37 -0.49
CA TYR A 111 3.72 7.44 -0.72
C TYR A 111 3.16 8.41 -1.74
N LEU A 112 2.97 9.65 -1.29
CA LEU A 112 2.27 10.72 -1.99
C LEU A 112 3.25 11.84 -2.36
N PRO A 113 2.98 12.62 -3.43
CA PRO A 113 3.70 13.86 -3.73
C PRO A 113 3.79 14.80 -2.52
N ILE A 114 4.90 15.54 -2.40
CA ILE A 114 5.19 16.39 -1.23
C ILE A 114 4.23 17.57 -1.05
N ASN A 115 3.51 17.96 -2.10
CA ASN A 115 2.50 19.02 -2.10
C ASN A 115 1.08 18.51 -1.80
N SER A 116 0.93 17.20 -1.53
CA SER A 116 -0.38 16.61 -1.18
C SER A 116 -0.90 17.18 0.13
N LYS A 117 -2.19 17.50 0.17
CA LYS A 117 -2.89 17.90 1.40
C LYS A 117 -3.42 16.66 2.10
N ILE A 118 -2.85 16.29 3.24
CA ILE A 118 -3.31 15.15 4.03
C ILE A 118 -4.65 15.50 4.70
N LYS A 119 -5.59 14.55 4.66
CA LYS A 119 -6.98 14.71 5.13
C LYS A 119 -7.32 13.85 6.33
N VAL A 120 -6.37 13.04 6.78
CA VAL A 120 -6.46 12.19 7.97
C VAL A 120 -5.45 12.60 9.04
N THR A 121 -5.75 12.23 10.28
CA THR A 121 -4.90 12.48 11.44
C THR A 121 -4.31 11.19 12.00
N LEU A 122 -3.26 11.30 12.82
CA LEU A 122 -2.65 10.14 13.45
C LEU A 122 -3.64 9.46 14.41
N GLY A 123 -3.77 8.13 14.30
CA GLY A 123 -4.70 7.34 15.11
C GLY A 123 -6.15 7.35 14.61
N GLU A 124 -6.46 8.11 13.56
CA GLU A 124 -7.78 8.15 12.96
C GLU A 124 -8.19 6.78 12.39
N LYS A 125 -9.44 6.39 12.64
CA LYS A 125 -10.01 5.19 12.07
C LYS A 125 -10.47 5.47 10.64
N VAL A 126 -9.91 4.73 9.68
CA VAL A 126 -10.22 4.87 8.25
C VAL A 126 -11.06 3.70 7.74
N PHE A 127 -11.91 3.98 6.76
CA PHE A 127 -12.83 3.02 6.14
C PHE A 127 -12.50 2.85 4.65
N ASN A 128 -12.45 1.58 4.22
CA ASN A 128 -11.94 1.19 2.90
C ASN A 128 -12.86 1.64 1.76
N GLY A 129 -12.38 2.57 0.93
CA GLY A 129 -13.15 3.13 -0.18
C GLY A 129 -14.07 4.30 0.20
N GLU A 130 -14.02 4.76 1.46
CA GLU A 130 -14.85 5.87 1.95
C GLU A 130 -13.97 7.01 2.48
N THR A 131 -13.00 6.71 3.33
CA THR A 131 -12.17 7.75 3.94
C THR A 131 -11.16 8.31 2.95
N ILE A 132 -11.21 9.62 2.74
CA ILE A 132 -10.24 10.36 1.91
C ILE A 132 -8.93 10.50 2.68
N ILE A 133 -7.85 9.89 2.18
CA ILE A 133 -6.52 9.97 2.81
C ILE A 133 -5.84 11.32 2.53
N ALA A 134 -5.90 11.79 1.29
CA ALA A 134 -5.26 13.01 0.85
C ALA A 134 -5.90 13.57 -0.42
N GLU A 135 -5.73 14.87 -0.63
CA GLU A 135 -5.98 15.55 -1.88
C GLU A 135 -4.64 15.85 -2.57
N LEU A 136 -4.49 15.40 -3.82
CA LEU A 136 -3.31 15.72 -4.63
C LEU A 136 -3.46 17.13 -5.19
N LYS A 137 -2.48 17.99 -4.96
CA LYS A 137 -2.44 19.34 -5.53
C LYS A 137 -1.47 19.38 -6.70
N LYS A 138 -1.79 20.17 -7.72
CA LYS A 138 -0.80 20.58 -8.72
C LYS A 138 0.14 21.60 -8.10
#